data_AF-A0A7W9GU94-F1
#
_entry.id   AF-A0A7W9GU94-F1
#
_cell.length_a   1.000
_cell.length_b   1.000
_cell.length_c   1.000
_cell.angle_alpha   90.00
_cell.angle_beta   90.00
_cell.angle_gamma   90.00
#
_symmetry.space_group_name_H-M   'P 1'
#
loop_
_entity.id
_entity.type
_entity.pdbx_description
1 polymer ?
#
loop_
_entity_poly.entity_id
_entity_poly.type
_entity_poly.pdbx_seq_one_letter_code
_entity_poly.pdbx_strand_id
1 'polypeptide(L)'
;MPSRKSARKARRRVVPTLLTGLAAVVATIVGVVVHQSLESSSSSAAAPFSPLTPSSTGASSSDVAPPPDAPPPPERPRERSGPLGEADGAVPDDASVFDDELPAVANLDPDLLDALREAASDAEDDGVRMVVNSGWRSAAYQEHLLQEAVAEHGSEEEAARWVSTPDTSLHVSGDAVDIGPTDAMDWLSRHGADYGLCQIYDNEPWHYELRPDAADDGCPDRYDDPTQDPRMQ
;
A
#
# COMPACT_ATOMS: atom_id res chain seq x y z
N MET A 1 38.81 45.83 6.19
CA MET A 1 38.86 45.65 4.72
C MET A 1 37.75 44.70 4.32
N PRO A 2 36.71 45.13 3.56
CA PRO A 2 35.68 44.20 3.12
C PRO A 2 36.06 43.61 1.76
N SER A 3 36.32 42.30 1.72
CA SER A 3 36.55 41.57 0.47
C SER A 3 35.21 41.31 -0.21
N ARG A 4 34.99 41.95 -1.36
CA ARG A 4 33.86 41.72 -2.27
C ARG A 4 34.32 40.84 -3.45
N LYS A 5 33.33 40.07 -3.97
CA LYS A 5 33.24 39.38 -5.28
C LYS A 5 33.70 37.92 -5.24
N SER A 6 33.02 36.94 -5.85
CA SER A 6 32.05 37.00 -6.93
C SER A 6 31.19 35.73 -6.99
N ALA A 7 29.87 35.87 -6.96
CA ALA A 7 28.94 34.81 -7.35
C ALA A 7 29.09 34.55 -8.86
N ARG A 8 29.41 33.32 -9.26
CA ARG A 8 29.42 32.89 -10.66
C ARG A 8 28.05 32.32 -11.00
N LYS A 9 27.24 33.10 -11.73
CA LYS A 9 25.99 32.64 -12.36
C LYS A 9 26.33 31.63 -13.45
N ALA A 10 26.03 30.35 -13.23
CA ALA A 10 26.12 29.33 -14.26
C ALA A 10 24.97 29.52 -15.27
N ARG A 11 25.33 29.70 -16.54
CA ARG A 11 24.41 29.90 -17.67
C ARG A 11 23.87 28.52 -18.08
N ARG A 12 22.61 28.20 -17.74
CA ARG A 12 21.91 27.00 -18.25
C ARG A 12 21.81 27.09 -19.79
N ARG A 13 22.30 26.06 -20.50
CA ARG A 13 22.09 25.87 -21.94
C ARG A 13 20.73 25.20 -22.13
N VAL A 14 19.84 25.85 -22.87
CA VAL A 14 18.54 25.30 -23.29
C VAL A 14 18.78 24.47 -24.55
N VAL A 15 18.37 23.21 -24.54
CA VAL A 15 18.31 22.33 -25.72
C VAL A 15 16.83 22.04 -26.00
N PRO A 16 16.33 22.18 -27.25
CA PRO A 16 14.91 22.02 -27.55
C PRO A 16 14.51 20.54 -27.68
N THR A 17 13.25 20.30 -27.32
CA THR A 17 12.49 19.05 -27.28
C THR A 17 12.29 18.39 -28.66
N LEU A 18 12.28 17.06 -28.69
CA LEU A 18 11.61 16.26 -29.72
C LEU A 18 10.68 15.25 -29.01
N LEU A 19 9.41 15.63 -28.93
CA LEU A 19 8.27 14.78 -28.56
C LEU A 19 7.80 14.05 -29.81
N THR A 20 7.75 12.71 -29.80
CA THR A 20 6.90 11.92 -30.71
C THR A 20 6.72 10.49 -30.19
N GLY A 21 5.48 10.15 -29.82
CA GLY A 21 4.90 8.84 -30.10
C GLY A 21 4.97 7.74 -29.03
N LEU A 22 4.13 7.81 -27.98
CA LEU A 22 3.62 6.60 -27.33
C LEU A 22 2.20 6.80 -26.76
N ALA A 23 1.30 7.40 -27.53
CA ALA A 23 -0.12 7.57 -27.18
C ALA A 23 -1.04 6.52 -27.85
N ALA A 24 -0.50 5.40 -28.36
CA ALA A 24 -1.25 4.44 -29.16
C ALA A 24 -1.47 3.05 -28.54
N VAL A 25 -0.88 2.74 -27.37
CA VAL A 25 -0.98 1.37 -26.80
C VAL A 25 -2.09 1.25 -25.75
N VAL A 26 -2.39 2.30 -24.99
CA VAL A 26 -3.41 2.26 -23.91
C VAL A 26 -4.86 2.22 -24.45
N ALA A 27 -5.10 2.64 -25.70
CA ALA A 27 -6.44 2.61 -26.30
C ALA A 27 -6.90 1.21 -26.76
N THR A 28 -6.05 0.18 -26.68
CA THR A 28 -6.41 -1.18 -27.15
C THR A 28 -6.96 -2.11 -26.08
N ILE A 29 -6.73 -1.84 -24.79
CA ILE A 29 -7.19 -2.72 -23.70
C ILE A 29 -8.62 -2.36 -23.24
N VAL A 30 -9.05 -1.10 -23.39
CA VAL A 30 -10.41 -0.65 -23.03
C VAL A 30 -11.47 -1.03 -24.09
N GLY A 31 -11.07 -1.27 -25.35
CA GLY A 31 -12.00 -1.58 -26.45
C GLY A 31 -12.51 -3.03 -26.53
N VAL A 32 -11.83 -3.99 -25.88
CA VAL A 32 -12.16 -5.43 -26.00
C VAL A 32 -13.19 -5.88 -24.96
N VAL A 33 -13.38 -5.12 -23.88
CA VAL A 33 -14.30 -5.51 -22.78
C VAL A 33 -15.75 -5.06 -23.02
N VAL A 34 -15.99 -4.05 -23.87
CA VAL A 34 -17.35 -3.50 -24.09
C VAL A 34 -18.09 -4.15 -25.27
N HIS A 35 -17.39 -4.84 -26.19
CA HIS A 35 -18.04 -5.38 -27.40
C HIS A 35 -18.61 -6.81 -27.26
N GLN A 36 -18.35 -7.51 -26.15
CA GLN A 36 -18.86 -8.87 -25.95
C GLN A 36 -20.27 -8.93 -25.31
N SER A 37 -20.85 -7.80 -24.92
CA SER A 37 -22.11 -7.79 -24.15
C SER A 37 -23.37 -7.48 -24.98
N LEU A 38 -23.30 -7.33 -26.30
CA LEU A 38 -24.48 -6.98 -27.12
C LEU A 38 -24.80 -7.92 -28.31
N GLU A 39 -24.03 -8.98 -28.55
CA GLU A 39 -24.22 -9.87 -29.72
C GLU A 39 -24.46 -11.34 -29.33
N SER A 40 -25.27 -11.61 -28.30
CA SER A 40 -25.85 -12.94 -28.11
C SER A 40 -27.22 -12.86 -27.44
N SER A 41 -28.16 -12.23 -28.15
CA SER A 41 -29.59 -12.43 -27.92
C SER A 41 -30.18 -13.11 -29.16
N SER A 42 -30.84 -14.25 -28.92
CA SER A 42 -31.76 -14.99 -29.82
C SER A 42 -31.11 -15.82 -30.95
N SER A 43 -31.53 -17.04 -31.28
CA SER A 43 -32.60 -17.90 -30.75
C SER A 43 -32.52 -19.32 -31.35
N SER A 44 -32.93 -20.30 -30.52
CA SER A 44 -33.79 -21.47 -30.83
C SER A 44 -33.32 -22.63 -31.75
N ALA A 45 -33.35 -23.87 -31.21
CA ALA A 45 -34.47 -24.83 -31.37
C ALA A 45 -34.12 -26.27 -30.87
N ALA A 46 -34.97 -26.81 -29.98
CA ALA A 46 -35.53 -28.18 -29.84
C ALA A 46 -34.63 -29.43 -30.13
N ALA A 47 -34.66 -30.57 -29.40
CA ALA A 47 -35.46 -31.13 -28.28
C ALA A 47 -34.78 -32.49 -27.86
N PRO A 48 -35.48 -33.48 -27.28
CA PRO A 48 -35.80 -33.66 -25.86
C PRO A 48 -35.21 -34.96 -25.28
N PHE A 49 -34.83 -35.03 -24.01
CA PHE A 49 -34.90 -36.30 -23.25
C PHE A 49 -35.21 -36.06 -21.77
N SER A 50 -36.11 -36.90 -21.27
CA SER A 50 -36.85 -36.83 -20.01
C SER A 50 -36.14 -37.57 -18.85
N PRO A 51 -36.68 -37.52 -17.61
CA PRO A 51 -35.93 -37.29 -16.39
C PRO A 51 -35.67 -38.56 -15.56
N LEU A 52 -34.75 -38.46 -14.60
CA LEU A 52 -34.72 -39.31 -13.41
C LEU A 52 -34.46 -38.45 -12.17
N THR A 53 -35.44 -38.41 -11.27
CA THR A 53 -35.31 -38.02 -9.87
C THR A 53 -34.58 -39.14 -9.10
N PRO A 54 -34.00 -38.84 -7.93
CA PRO A 54 -34.79 -39.10 -6.72
C PRO A 54 -34.63 -38.03 -5.61
N SER A 55 -35.69 -37.97 -4.81
CA SER A 55 -35.81 -37.28 -3.52
C SER A 55 -34.88 -37.86 -2.44
N SER A 56 -34.42 -37.00 -1.52
CA SER A 56 -34.13 -37.34 -0.11
C SER A 56 -33.99 -36.01 0.67
N THR A 57 -35.04 -35.56 1.36
CA THR A 57 -35.28 -35.73 2.81
C THR A 57 -34.23 -35.11 3.72
N GLY A 58 -34.55 -33.89 4.18
CA GLY A 58 -34.54 -33.40 5.57
C GLY A 58 -33.40 -33.75 6.54
N ALA A 59 -32.88 -32.70 7.19
CA ALA A 59 -32.65 -32.69 8.63
C ALA A 59 -32.54 -31.24 9.15
N SER A 60 -33.61 -30.76 9.79
CA SER A 60 -33.53 -29.68 10.78
C SER A 60 -32.63 -30.15 11.92
N SER A 61 -31.59 -29.38 12.24
CA SER A 61 -30.89 -29.52 13.52
C SER A 61 -31.50 -28.54 14.51
N SER A 62 -31.98 -29.10 15.61
CA SER A 62 -32.69 -28.42 16.68
C SER A 62 -31.80 -27.44 17.43
N ASP A 63 -32.31 -26.23 17.64
CA ASP A 63 -31.91 -25.35 18.73
C ASP A 63 -32.12 -26.09 20.06
N VAL A 64 -31.04 -26.36 20.77
CA VAL A 64 -31.07 -26.78 22.17
C VAL A 64 -30.88 -25.52 23.02
N ALA A 65 -31.96 -25.02 23.59
CA ALA A 65 -31.89 -23.93 24.56
C ALA A 65 -31.14 -24.39 25.84
N PRO A 66 -30.18 -23.62 26.38
CA PRO A 66 -29.56 -23.93 27.66
C PRO A 66 -30.53 -23.73 28.83
N PRO A 67 -30.34 -24.44 29.97
CA PRO A 67 -31.20 -24.32 31.14
C PRO A 67 -31.11 -22.92 31.79
N PRO A 68 -32.18 -22.44 32.44
CA PRO A 68 -32.36 -21.03 32.83
C PRO A 68 -31.47 -20.50 33.99
N ASP A 69 -30.44 -21.23 34.45
CA ASP A 69 -29.67 -20.85 35.65
C ASP A 69 -28.14 -21.06 35.54
N ALA A 70 -27.57 -21.13 34.33
CA ALA A 70 -26.11 -21.12 34.18
C ALA A 70 -25.58 -19.67 34.23
N PRO A 71 -24.59 -19.33 35.10
CA PRO A 71 -23.92 -18.04 35.03
C PRO A 71 -23.23 -17.89 33.66
N PRO A 72 -23.26 -16.70 33.05
CA PRO A 72 -22.62 -16.51 31.76
C PRO A 72 -21.11 -16.82 31.88
N PRO A 73 -20.50 -17.46 30.87
CA PRO A 73 -19.05 -17.64 30.86
C PRO A 73 -18.37 -16.27 30.95
N PRO A 74 -17.18 -16.17 31.56
CA PRO A 74 -16.44 -14.92 31.58
C PRO A 74 -16.27 -14.43 30.14
N GLU A 75 -16.74 -13.21 29.86
CA GLU A 75 -16.53 -12.58 28.57
C GLU A 75 -15.02 -12.51 28.33
N ARG A 76 -14.51 -13.37 27.45
CA ARG A 76 -13.20 -13.13 26.84
C ARG A 76 -13.30 -11.74 26.19
N PRO A 77 -12.27 -10.89 26.25
CA PRO A 77 -12.25 -9.67 25.46
C PRO A 77 -12.68 -10.06 24.05
N ARG A 78 -13.80 -9.51 23.59
CA ARG A 78 -14.29 -9.77 22.24
C ARG A 78 -13.16 -9.30 21.35
N GLU A 79 -12.44 -10.24 20.74
CA GLU A 79 -11.60 -9.91 19.58
C GLU A 79 -12.50 -9.09 18.68
N ARG A 80 -12.03 -7.88 18.38
CA ARG A 80 -12.80 -6.89 17.66
C ARG A 80 -12.85 -7.34 16.21
N SER A 81 -13.56 -8.43 15.91
CA SER A 81 -13.80 -8.96 14.56
C SER A 81 -14.86 -8.10 13.86
N GLY A 82 -14.65 -6.79 13.89
CA GLY A 82 -15.28 -5.89 12.93
C GLY A 82 -14.52 -5.95 11.61
N PRO A 83 -15.09 -5.43 10.52
CA PRO A 83 -14.33 -5.22 9.30
C PRO A 83 -13.12 -4.31 9.60
N LEU A 84 -11.98 -4.62 8.98
CA LEU A 84 -10.78 -3.77 9.04
C LEU A 84 -11.13 -2.37 8.52
N GLY A 85 -10.64 -1.35 9.20
CA GLY A 85 -10.93 0.06 8.86
C GLY A 85 -9.84 1.03 9.28
N GLU A 86 -10.17 2.31 9.39
CA GLU A 86 -9.20 3.36 9.75
C GLU A 86 -8.48 3.09 11.07
N ALA A 87 -9.19 2.51 12.05
CA ALA A 87 -8.63 2.09 13.34
C ALA A 87 -7.50 1.05 13.20
N ASP A 88 -7.50 0.29 12.10
CA ASP A 88 -6.50 -0.72 11.79
C ASP A 88 -5.40 -0.20 10.86
N GLY A 89 -5.47 1.06 10.41
CA GLY A 89 -4.48 1.68 9.51
C GLY A 89 -4.92 1.83 8.06
N ALA A 90 -6.20 1.61 7.73
CA ALA A 90 -6.72 1.97 6.41
C ALA A 90 -6.71 3.50 6.23
N VAL A 91 -6.33 3.97 5.05
CA VAL A 91 -6.21 5.41 4.73
C VAL A 91 -7.23 5.83 3.66
N PRO A 92 -7.77 7.06 3.72
CA PRO A 92 -8.48 7.66 2.60
C PRO A 92 -7.51 8.05 1.47
N ASP A 93 -8.03 8.17 0.24
CA ASP A 93 -7.25 8.38 -0.99
C ASP A 93 -6.35 9.64 -0.99
N ASP A 94 -6.65 10.65 -0.17
CA ASP A 94 -5.95 11.94 -0.12
C ASP A 94 -5.23 12.21 1.21
N ALA A 95 -5.05 11.17 2.03
CA ALA A 95 -4.37 11.24 3.32
C ALA A 95 -2.99 11.89 3.21
N SER A 96 -2.68 12.76 4.15
CA SER A 96 -1.42 13.49 4.24
C SER A 96 -0.68 13.16 5.54
N VAL A 97 0.62 13.45 5.57
CA VAL A 97 1.47 13.31 6.77
C VAL A 97 1.09 14.30 7.90
N PHE A 98 0.12 15.18 7.66
CA PHE A 98 -0.40 16.15 8.63
C PHE A 98 -1.75 15.74 9.25
N ASP A 99 -2.32 14.59 8.85
CA ASP A 99 -3.61 14.11 9.35
C ASP A 99 -3.45 13.34 10.67
N ASP A 100 -3.18 14.06 11.75
CA ASP A 100 -2.90 13.53 13.11
C ASP A 100 -4.01 12.63 13.70
N GLU A 101 -5.23 12.71 13.17
CA GLU A 101 -6.37 11.91 13.65
C GLU A 101 -6.43 10.54 12.96
N LEU A 102 -5.70 10.34 11.85
CA LEU A 102 -5.65 9.06 11.15
C LEU A 102 -4.66 8.13 11.87
N PRO A 103 -5.08 6.94 12.35
CA PRO A 103 -4.17 6.01 13.01
C PRO A 103 -2.97 5.59 12.16
N ALA A 104 -3.12 5.54 10.84
CA ALA A 104 -2.03 5.26 9.92
C ALA A 104 -0.91 6.32 9.96
N VAL A 105 -1.20 7.55 10.36
CA VAL A 105 -0.23 8.65 10.49
C VAL A 105 0.18 8.82 11.95
N ALA A 106 -0.79 8.84 12.87
CA ALA A 106 -0.59 9.10 14.29
C ALA A 106 0.28 8.06 15.01
N ASN A 107 0.33 6.83 14.49
CA ASN A 107 1.10 5.73 15.07
C ASN A 107 2.42 5.46 14.34
N LEU A 108 2.84 6.33 13.40
CA LEU A 108 4.20 6.28 12.87
C LEU A 108 5.21 6.62 13.97
N ASP A 109 6.43 6.12 13.80
CA ASP A 109 7.55 6.58 14.62
C ASP A 109 7.64 8.12 14.55
N PRO A 110 7.75 8.81 15.70
CA PRO A 110 7.74 10.27 15.72
C PRO A 110 8.85 10.92 14.91
N ASP A 111 10.06 10.33 14.89
CA ASP A 111 11.19 10.89 14.13
C ASP A 111 10.97 10.70 12.62
N LEU A 112 10.39 9.56 12.21
CA LEU A 112 9.96 9.34 10.83
C LEU A 112 8.89 10.36 10.41
N LEU A 113 7.88 10.57 11.25
CA LEU A 113 6.79 11.49 10.97
C LEU A 113 7.28 12.95 10.84
N ASP A 114 8.21 13.36 11.69
CA ASP A 114 8.82 14.69 11.61
C ASP A 114 9.63 14.88 10.31
N ALA A 115 10.44 13.89 9.93
CA ALA A 115 11.17 13.92 8.65
C ALA A 115 10.23 13.98 7.44
N LEU A 116 9.14 13.22 7.45
CA LEU A 116 8.11 13.23 6.41
C LEU A 116 7.43 14.59 6.29
N ARG A 117 7.17 15.27 7.39
CA ARG A 117 6.52 16.60 7.40
C ARG A 117 7.44 17.69 6.86
N GLU A 118 8.73 17.61 7.16
CA GLU A 118 9.73 18.52 6.62
C GLU A 118 9.83 18.33 5.10
N ALA A 119 10.01 17.08 4.65
CA ALA A 119 10.07 16.73 3.24
C ALA A 119 8.79 17.11 2.47
N ALA A 120 7.61 16.85 3.04
CA ALA A 120 6.34 17.21 2.41
C ALA A 120 6.16 18.71 2.28
N SER A 121 6.62 19.50 3.26
CA SER A 121 6.54 20.97 3.19
C SER A 121 7.42 21.52 2.07
N ASP A 122 8.64 21.02 1.93
CA ASP A 122 9.58 21.47 0.90
C ASP A 122 9.17 20.96 -0.50
N ALA A 123 8.60 19.76 -0.61
CA ALA A 123 8.05 19.25 -1.86
C ALA A 123 6.88 20.10 -2.37
N GLU A 124 6.01 20.58 -1.48
CA GLU A 124 4.90 21.48 -1.84
C GLU A 124 5.41 22.83 -2.39
N ASP A 125 6.53 23.36 -1.90
CA ASP A 125 7.19 24.54 -2.46
C ASP A 125 7.69 24.31 -3.90
N ASP A 126 8.02 23.07 -4.24
CA ASP A 126 8.33 22.61 -5.60
C ASP A 126 7.08 22.23 -6.42
N GLY A 127 5.88 22.32 -5.83
CA GLY A 127 4.60 21.98 -6.44
C GLY A 127 4.32 20.48 -6.53
N VAL A 128 4.94 19.68 -5.66
CA VAL A 128 4.76 18.23 -5.55
C VAL A 128 4.02 17.90 -4.24
N ARG A 129 2.83 17.32 -4.37
CA ARG A 129 2.04 16.89 -3.21
C ARG A 129 2.35 15.46 -2.83
N MET A 130 2.67 15.23 -1.56
CA MET A 130 2.76 13.87 -0.99
C MET A 130 1.42 13.38 -0.44
N VAL A 131 1.14 12.10 -0.68
CA VAL A 131 -0.02 11.36 -0.19
C VAL A 131 0.47 10.10 0.51
N VAL A 132 -0.09 9.79 1.67
CA VAL A 132 0.18 8.56 2.41
C VAL A 132 -0.74 7.47 1.87
N ASN A 133 -0.19 6.51 1.11
CA ASN A 133 -0.92 5.35 0.61
C ASN A 133 -1.03 4.25 1.68
N SER A 134 -0.04 4.15 2.56
CA SER A 134 -0.05 3.29 3.73
C SER A 134 0.92 3.85 4.76
N GLY A 135 0.56 3.86 6.04
CA GLY A 135 1.46 4.22 7.12
C GLY A 135 1.51 3.11 8.15
N TRP A 136 1.26 3.43 9.41
CA TRP A 136 1.09 2.41 10.42
C TRP A 136 -0.11 1.50 10.12
N ARG A 137 0.05 0.19 10.36
CA ARG A 137 -1.01 -0.82 10.23
C ARG A 137 -1.07 -1.71 11.46
N SER A 138 -2.26 -2.16 11.84
CA SER A 138 -2.41 -3.17 12.89
C SER A 138 -1.87 -4.53 12.40
N ALA A 139 -1.41 -5.37 13.32
CA ALA A 139 -0.97 -6.73 12.99
C ALA A 139 -2.09 -7.56 12.30
N ALA A 140 -3.36 -7.33 12.68
CA ALA A 140 -4.50 -7.99 12.03
C ALA A 140 -4.71 -7.52 10.58
N TYR A 141 -4.47 -6.24 10.29
CA TYR A 141 -4.51 -5.76 8.91
C TYR A 141 -3.33 -6.30 8.09
N GLN A 142 -2.13 -6.33 8.68
CA GLN A 142 -0.96 -6.92 8.03
C GLN A 142 -1.19 -8.40 7.67
N GLU A 143 -1.76 -9.18 8.59
CA GLU A 143 -2.10 -10.59 8.38
C GLU A 143 -3.11 -10.76 7.23
N HIS A 144 -4.13 -9.88 7.17
CA HIS A 144 -5.09 -9.91 6.08
C HIS A 144 -4.43 -9.66 4.71
N LEU A 145 -3.53 -8.67 4.62
CA LEU A 145 -2.81 -8.35 3.39
C LEU A 145 -1.86 -9.48 2.97
N LEU A 146 -1.22 -10.16 3.93
CA LEU A 146 -0.41 -11.33 3.65
C LEU A 146 -1.26 -12.46 3.05
N GLN A 147 -2.45 -12.72 3.60
CA GLN A 147 -3.37 -13.72 3.07
C GLN A 147 -3.83 -13.37 1.64
N GLU A 148 -4.10 -12.10 1.36
CA GLU A 148 -4.43 -11.64 0.00
C GLU A 148 -3.25 -11.85 -0.96
N ALA A 149 -2.04 -11.48 -0.56
CA ALA A 149 -0.83 -11.68 -1.36
C ALA A 149 -0.56 -13.17 -1.62
N VAL A 150 -0.77 -14.05 -0.64
CA VAL A 150 -0.66 -15.51 -0.83
C VAL A 150 -1.71 -16.01 -1.83
N ALA A 151 -2.93 -15.51 -1.77
CA ALA A 151 -3.97 -15.87 -2.72
C ALA A 151 -3.64 -15.40 -4.15
N GLU A 152 -3.02 -14.23 -4.30
CA GLU A 152 -2.61 -13.66 -5.59
C GLU A 152 -1.38 -14.36 -6.17
N HIS A 153 -0.34 -14.57 -5.36
CA HIS A 153 0.96 -15.09 -5.80
C HIS A 153 1.09 -16.61 -5.66
N GLY A 154 0.12 -17.27 -5.02
CA GLY A 154 -0.02 -18.73 -4.96
C GLY A 154 0.80 -19.43 -3.88
N SER A 155 1.69 -18.73 -3.18
CA SER A 155 2.44 -19.27 -2.03
C SER A 155 2.94 -18.15 -1.10
N GLU A 156 3.23 -18.51 0.15
CA GLU A 156 3.90 -17.61 1.10
C GLU A 156 5.28 -17.15 0.62
N GLU A 157 6.03 -18.05 -0.04
CA GLU A 157 7.37 -17.73 -0.57
C GLU A 157 7.32 -16.63 -1.65
N GLU A 158 6.37 -16.70 -2.58
CA GLU A 158 6.21 -15.68 -3.61
C GLU A 158 5.59 -14.39 -3.04
N ALA A 159 4.67 -14.50 -2.07
CA ALA A 159 4.05 -13.35 -1.41
C ALA A 159 5.04 -12.55 -0.55
N ALA A 160 6.03 -13.21 0.04
CA ALA A 160 7.06 -12.59 0.88
C ALA A 160 7.92 -11.54 0.14
N ARG A 161 7.89 -11.55 -1.20
CA ARG A 161 8.53 -10.53 -2.05
C ARG A 161 7.80 -9.18 -2.05
N TRP A 162 6.61 -9.11 -1.48
CA TRP A 162 5.73 -7.93 -1.52
C TRP A 162 5.10 -7.60 -0.17
N VAL A 163 4.84 -8.62 0.66
CA VAL A 163 4.14 -8.44 1.94
C VAL A 163 4.86 -9.21 3.03
N SER A 164 5.37 -8.47 4.02
CA SER A 164 6.00 -9.03 5.22
C SER A 164 4.97 -9.63 6.18
N THR A 165 5.45 -10.49 7.09
CA THR A 165 4.62 -11.06 8.15
C THR A 165 4.17 -9.99 9.17
N PRO A 166 3.13 -10.24 9.98
CA PRO A 166 2.74 -9.33 11.04
C PRO A 166 3.84 -9.05 12.07
N ASP A 167 4.74 -10.01 12.30
CA ASP A 167 5.80 -9.91 13.31
C ASP A 167 7.01 -9.09 12.81
N THR A 168 7.22 -9.02 11.49
CA THR A 168 8.40 -8.37 10.89
C THR A 168 8.08 -7.09 10.12
N SER A 169 6.81 -6.82 9.82
CA SER A 169 6.41 -5.64 9.06
C SER A 169 6.75 -4.33 9.77
N LEU A 170 7.48 -3.47 9.07
CA LEU A 170 7.85 -2.14 9.57
C LEU A 170 6.66 -1.17 9.59
N HIS A 171 5.59 -1.45 8.84
CA HIS A 171 4.34 -0.72 9.01
C HIS A 171 3.64 -1.07 10.32
N VAL A 172 3.85 -2.28 10.85
CA VAL A 172 3.28 -2.66 12.15
C VAL A 172 4.01 -1.97 13.30
N SER A 173 5.34 -1.83 13.19
CA SER A 173 6.13 -1.08 14.16
C SER A 173 6.03 0.44 14.01
N GLY A 174 5.54 0.94 12.88
CA GLY A 174 5.44 2.37 12.58
C GLY A 174 6.71 2.96 11.95
N ASP A 175 7.68 2.11 11.57
CA ASP A 175 9.00 2.51 11.07
C ASP A 175 9.05 2.68 9.53
N ALA A 176 7.93 2.51 8.84
CA ALA A 176 7.82 2.62 7.38
C ALA A 176 6.54 3.30 6.92
N VAL A 177 6.59 3.91 5.74
CA VAL A 177 5.47 4.57 5.07
C VAL A 177 5.52 4.33 3.56
N ASP A 178 4.35 4.18 2.96
CA ASP A 178 4.15 4.13 1.52
C ASP A 178 3.65 5.49 1.03
N ILE A 179 4.44 6.17 0.20
CA ILE A 179 4.16 7.51 -0.32
C ILE A 179 3.77 7.46 -1.79
N GLY A 180 2.70 8.15 -2.15
CA GLY A 180 2.34 8.50 -3.52
C GLY A 180 2.14 10.01 -3.70
N PRO A 181 1.78 10.47 -4.91
CA PRO A 181 1.80 9.74 -6.19
C PRO A 181 3.23 9.53 -6.72
N THR A 182 3.38 9.04 -7.95
CA THR A 182 4.71 8.78 -8.57
C THR A 182 5.60 10.02 -8.66
N ASP A 183 5.02 11.22 -8.78
CA ASP A 183 5.77 12.48 -8.74
C ASP A 183 6.37 12.77 -7.37
N ALA A 184 5.65 12.45 -6.28
CA ALA A 184 6.20 12.48 -4.92
C ALA A 184 7.33 11.45 -4.74
N MET A 185 7.16 10.24 -5.26
CA MET A 185 8.22 9.21 -5.24
C MET A 185 9.46 9.68 -6.03
N ASP A 186 9.27 10.30 -7.21
CA ASP A 186 10.38 10.86 -8.00
C ASP A 186 11.09 12.00 -7.25
N TRP A 187 10.34 12.86 -6.56
CA TRP A 187 10.91 13.91 -5.71
C TRP A 187 11.72 13.31 -4.56
N LEU A 188 11.16 12.35 -3.81
CA LEU A 188 11.85 11.68 -2.71
C LEU A 188 13.08 10.89 -3.20
N SER A 189 13.07 10.32 -4.39
CA SER A 189 14.26 9.66 -4.95
C SER A 189 15.44 10.62 -5.16
N ARG A 190 15.17 11.93 -5.31
CA ARG A 190 16.17 12.97 -5.56
C ARG A 190 16.55 13.75 -4.30
N HIS A 191 15.62 13.86 -3.34
CA HIS A 191 15.71 14.76 -2.19
C HIS A 191 15.60 14.04 -0.84
N GLY A 192 15.06 12.82 -0.80
CA GLY A 192 14.70 12.11 0.43
C GLY A 192 15.88 11.91 1.38
N ALA A 193 17.07 11.63 0.85
CA ALA A 193 18.28 11.45 1.65
C ALA A 193 18.60 12.68 2.54
N ASP A 194 18.30 13.90 2.08
CA ASP A 194 18.53 15.13 2.85
C ASP A 194 17.68 15.18 4.14
N TYR A 195 16.59 14.41 4.19
CA TYR A 195 15.68 14.27 5.35
C TYR A 195 15.84 12.93 6.06
N GLY A 196 16.78 12.08 5.64
CA GLY A 196 16.88 10.71 6.13
C GLY A 196 15.85 9.74 5.55
N LEU A 197 15.04 10.13 4.56
CA LEU A 197 13.99 9.28 3.99
C LEU A 197 14.55 8.47 2.82
N CYS A 198 14.63 7.16 3.01
CA CYS A 198 15.26 6.26 2.05
C CYS A 198 14.30 5.20 1.52
N GLN A 199 14.26 5.05 0.20
CA GLN A 199 13.69 3.87 -0.43
C GLN A 199 14.60 2.68 -0.15
N ILE A 200 14.05 1.59 0.39
CA ILE A 200 14.82 0.41 0.82
C ILE A 200 14.77 -0.75 -0.17
N TYR A 201 13.66 -0.89 -0.92
CA TYR A 201 13.44 -2.00 -1.84
C TYR A 201 13.30 -1.52 -3.28
N ASP A 202 14.00 -2.14 -4.22
CA ASP A 202 13.98 -1.80 -5.64
C ASP A 202 12.60 -2.02 -6.29
N ASN A 203 11.88 -3.06 -5.85
CA ASN A 203 10.54 -3.39 -6.33
C ASN A 203 9.41 -2.54 -5.71
N GLU A 204 9.71 -1.71 -4.70
CA GLU A 204 8.73 -0.89 -3.96
C GLU A 204 9.15 0.59 -3.94
N PRO A 205 9.05 1.32 -5.07
CA PRO A 205 9.40 2.74 -5.14
C PRO A 205 8.55 3.67 -4.26
N TRP A 206 7.47 3.14 -3.70
CA TRP A 206 6.61 3.83 -2.76
C TRP A 206 7.05 3.68 -1.30
N HIS A 207 7.85 2.66 -0.93
CA HIS A 207 8.17 2.33 0.46
C HIS A 207 9.40 3.11 0.95
N TYR A 208 9.22 3.93 1.98
CA TYR A 208 10.28 4.74 2.59
C TYR A 208 10.42 4.46 4.09
N GLU A 209 11.67 4.50 4.55
CA GLU A 209 12.02 4.35 5.97
C GLU A 209 12.99 5.46 6.39
N LEU A 210 13.03 5.75 7.68
CA LEU A 210 14.00 6.70 8.24
C LEU A 210 15.39 6.05 8.36
N ARG A 211 16.40 6.76 7.90
CA ARG A 211 17.84 6.52 8.03
C ARG A 211 18.48 7.84 8.42
N PRO A 212 18.59 8.14 9.74
CA PRO A 212 19.00 9.46 10.21
C PRO A 212 20.35 9.93 9.66
N ASP A 213 21.27 9.00 9.42
CA ASP A 213 22.61 9.30 8.90
C ASP A 213 22.63 9.54 7.38
N ALA A 214 21.51 9.34 6.66
CA ALA A 214 21.50 9.42 5.20
C ALA A 214 21.72 10.84 4.65
N ALA A 215 21.49 11.88 5.44
CA ALA A 215 21.83 13.25 5.05
C ALA A 215 23.35 13.46 4.92
N ASP A 216 24.15 12.71 5.69
CA ASP A 216 25.61 12.77 5.67
C ASP A 216 26.21 11.67 4.79
N ASP A 217 25.70 10.44 4.90
CA ASP A 217 26.28 9.23 4.30
C ASP A 217 25.57 8.78 3.02
N GLY A 218 24.40 9.34 2.71
CA GLY A 218 23.50 8.85 1.68
C GLY A 218 22.65 7.65 2.15
N CYS A 219 21.63 7.32 1.36
CA CYS A 219 20.82 6.13 1.62
C CYS A 219 21.63 4.83 1.48
N PRO A 220 21.30 3.79 2.28
CA PRO A 220 21.94 2.49 2.14
C PRO A 220 21.66 1.88 0.76
N ASP A 221 22.47 0.89 0.39
CA ASP A 221 22.18 0.06 -0.78
C ASP A 221 20.79 -0.59 -0.62
N ARG A 222 20.01 -0.54 -1.70
CA ARG A 222 18.66 -1.12 -1.74
C ARG A 222 18.74 -2.63 -1.91
N TYR A 223 17.79 -3.34 -1.32
CA TYR A 223 17.55 -4.75 -1.59
C TYR A 223 16.70 -4.90 -2.87
N ASP A 224 16.77 -6.05 -3.54
CA ASP A 224 15.90 -6.32 -4.69
C ASP A 224 14.42 -6.34 -4.27
N ASP A 225 14.14 -6.94 -3.11
CA ASP A 225 12.84 -7.04 -2.45
C ASP A 225 12.99 -7.41 -0.95
N PRO A 226 11.90 -7.40 -0.15
CA PRO A 226 11.95 -7.69 1.28
C PRO A 226 12.57 -9.04 1.67
N THR A 227 12.58 -10.04 0.78
CA THR A 227 13.14 -11.37 1.10
C THR A 227 14.66 -11.35 1.28
N GLN A 228 15.34 -10.28 0.85
CA GLN A 228 16.78 -10.10 1.06
C GLN A 228 17.11 -9.31 2.32
N ASP A 229 16.13 -8.67 2.96
CA ASP A 229 16.36 -7.89 4.18
C ASP A 229 16.42 -8.82 5.41
N PRO A 230 17.54 -8.86 6.15
CA PRO A 230 17.68 -9.69 7.34
C PRO A 230 16.68 -9.37 8.45
N ARG A 231 16.05 -8.19 8.44
CA ARG A 231 15.01 -7.80 9.39
C ARG A 231 13.67 -8.52 9.13
N MET A 232 13.47 -9.02 7.92
CA MET A 232 12.22 -9.66 7.48
C MET A 232 12.21 -11.18 7.71
N GLN A 233 13.25 -11.74 8.35
CA GLN A 233 13.52 -13.17 8.51
C GLN A 233 13.18 -13.74 9.88
#